data_AF-A0A959YZZ5-F1
#
_entry.id   AF-A0A959YZZ5-F1
#
_cell.length_a   1.000
_cell.length_b   1.000
_cell.length_c   1.000
_cell.angle_alpha   90.00
_cell.angle_beta   90.00
_cell.angle_gamma   90.00
#
_symmetry.space_group_name_H-M   'P 1'
#
loop_
_entity.id
_entity.type
_entity.pdbx_description
1 polymer ?
#
loop_
_entity_poly.entity_id
_entity_poly.type
_entity_poly.pdbx_seq_one_letter_code
_entity_poly.pdbx_strand_id
1 'polypeptide(L)'
;LIAALLAAQGASAFCGFYVAKADATLFNDRSEVILVRDGRRSIITMSNDFKGDVKDFAMVVPVPTVLREQDIRIVDRRVFQMLDQYSSPRLVEYYDENPCQQWLYSDMMVMDEVAEAEVTNAKVPSMRREMDYGVTIEARYEVGEYDVL
;
A
#
# COMPACT_ATOMS: atom_id res chain seq x y z
N LEU A 1 -14.28 16.48 -26.31
CA LEU A 1 -13.18 15.71 -25.67
C LEU A 1 -12.96 16.03 -24.18
N ILE A 2 -13.76 16.88 -23.52
CA ILE A 2 -13.52 17.28 -22.11
C ILE A 2 -14.13 16.29 -21.09
N ALA A 3 -15.26 15.65 -21.41
CA ALA A 3 -16.05 14.85 -20.46
C ALA A 3 -15.43 13.50 -19.99
N ALA A 4 -14.17 13.20 -20.34
CA ALA A 4 -13.55 11.89 -20.09
C ALA A 4 -12.68 11.82 -18.80
N LEU A 5 -12.30 12.96 -18.20
CA LEU A 5 -11.30 12.99 -17.11
C LEU A 5 -11.85 12.70 -15.70
N LEU A 6 -13.17 12.62 -15.52
CA LEU A 6 -13.80 12.54 -14.19
C LEU A 6 -14.05 11.10 -13.68
N ALA A 7 -13.72 10.08 -14.47
CA ALA A 7 -13.94 8.67 -14.12
C ALA A 7 -12.74 8.02 -13.39
N ALA A 8 -12.24 8.67 -12.34
CA ALA A 8 -11.19 8.12 -11.47
C ALA A 8 -11.75 6.97 -10.60
N GLN A 9 -11.84 5.76 -11.16
CA GLN A 9 -12.29 4.58 -10.43
C GLN A 9 -11.30 4.25 -9.31
N GLY A 10 -11.80 4.17 -8.06
CA GLY A 10 -10.99 3.84 -6.90
C GLY A 10 -10.44 2.42 -6.98
N ALA A 11 -9.16 2.28 -7.32
CA ALA A 11 -8.48 0.99 -7.37
C ALA A 11 -8.22 0.48 -5.94
N SER A 12 -9.00 -0.50 -5.49
CA SER A 12 -8.78 -1.18 -4.22
C SER A 12 -7.55 -2.10 -4.31
N ALA A 13 -6.38 -1.58 -3.96
CA ALA A 13 -5.14 -2.35 -3.86
C ALA A 13 -5.11 -3.12 -2.54
N PHE A 14 -5.42 -4.42 -2.58
CA PHE A 14 -5.43 -5.30 -1.41
C PHE A 14 -4.13 -6.12 -1.34
N CYS A 15 -3.21 -5.71 -0.48
CA CYS A 15 -1.89 -6.36 -0.32
C CYS A 15 -1.93 -7.68 0.47
N GLY A 16 -3.12 -8.16 0.83
CA GLY A 16 -3.33 -9.32 1.70
C GLY A 16 -3.77 -8.95 3.11
N PHE A 17 -3.97 -9.96 3.96
CA PHE A 17 -4.42 -9.82 5.34
C PHE A 17 -3.88 -10.91 6.25
N TYR A 18 -3.94 -10.66 7.55
CA TYR A 18 -3.57 -11.60 8.60
C TYR A 18 -4.80 -12.31 9.16
N VAL A 19 -4.66 -13.61 9.38
CA VAL A 19 -5.64 -14.46 10.05
C VAL A 19 -4.97 -15.04 11.29
N ALA A 20 -5.65 -14.93 12.44
CA ALA A 20 -5.24 -15.51 13.71
C ALA A 20 -6.48 -15.91 14.52
N LYS A 21 -6.31 -16.73 15.58
CA LYS A 21 -7.39 -17.03 16.53
C LYS A 21 -7.84 -15.76 17.28
N ALA A 22 -9.10 -15.75 17.74
CA ALA A 22 -9.72 -14.58 18.37
C ALA A 22 -8.98 -14.05 19.62
N ASP A 23 -8.30 -14.93 20.37
CA ASP A 23 -7.54 -14.59 21.57
C ASP A 23 -6.06 -14.28 21.28
N ALA A 24 -5.60 -14.33 20.02
CA ALA A 24 -4.20 -14.15 19.66
C ALA A 24 -3.83 -12.67 19.51
N THR A 25 -2.96 -12.17 20.40
CA THR A 25 -2.43 -10.81 20.36
C THR A 25 -1.31 -10.67 19.34
N LEU A 26 -1.68 -10.59 18.06
CA LEU A 26 -0.77 -10.31 16.95
C LEU A 26 -0.64 -8.79 16.70
N PHE A 27 0.58 -8.29 16.74
CA PHE A 27 0.96 -6.95 16.29
C PHE A 27 1.88 -7.06 15.07
N ASN A 28 1.89 -6.04 14.21
CA ASN A 28 2.80 -5.93 13.09
C ASN A 28 3.30 -4.49 12.99
N ASP A 29 4.56 -4.27 13.34
CA ASP A 29 5.12 -2.91 13.47
C ASP A 29 5.48 -2.29 12.12
N ARG A 30 5.69 -3.13 11.09
CA ARG A 30 6.03 -2.67 9.73
C ARG A 30 5.70 -3.73 8.67
N SER A 31 4.96 -3.33 7.63
CA SER A 31 4.85 -4.08 6.38
C SER A 31 5.68 -3.40 5.28
N GLU A 32 6.61 -4.14 4.68
CA GLU A 32 7.48 -3.69 3.59
C GLU A 32 7.15 -4.52 2.34
N VAL A 33 6.79 -3.87 1.23
CA VAL A 33 6.39 -4.55 -0.02
C VAL A 33 7.14 -3.96 -1.22
N ILE A 34 7.84 -4.82 -1.96
CA ILE A 34 8.48 -4.49 -3.23
C ILE A 34 7.63 -5.09 -4.35
N LEU A 35 7.14 -4.26 -5.27
CA LEU A 35 6.50 -4.68 -6.52
C LEU A 35 7.43 -4.37 -7.70
N VAL A 36 7.88 -5.40 -8.41
CA VAL A 36 8.64 -5.28 -9.66
C VAL A 36 7.76 -5.74 -10.82
N ARG A 37 7.73 -4.95 -11.90
CA ARG A 37 6.97 -5.26 -13.13
C ARG A 37 7.89 -5.26 -14.34
N ASP A 38 7.98 -6.40 -15.01
CA ASP A 38 8.71 -6.59 -16.27
C ASP A 38 7.73 -7.07 -17.35
N GLY A 39 7.24 -6.15 -18.18
CA GLY A 39 6.28 -6.42 -19.24
C GLY A 39 4.99 -7.10 -18.74
N ARG A 40 4.92 -8.43 -18.91
CA ARG A 40 3.80 -9.27 -18.43
C ARG A 40 4.05 -9.94 -17.07
N ARG A 41 5.29 -10.00 -16.59
CA ARG A 41 5.70 -10.60 -15.31
C ARG A 41 5.60 -9.58 -14.19
N SER A 42 4.96 -9.94 -13.09
CA SER A 42 5.12 -9.25 -11.80
C SER A 42 5.92 -10.13 -10.85
N ILE A 43 6.70 -9.50 -9.98
CA ILE A 43 7.26 -10.12 -8.77
C ILE A 43 6.82 -9.25 -7.60
N ILE A 44 6.27 -9.88 -6.57
CA ILE A 44 5.95 -9.24 -5.29
C ILE A 44 6.86 -9.88 -4.25
N THR A 45 7.57 -9.06 -3.48
CA THR A 45 8.37 -9.50 -2.34
C THR A 45 7.90 -8.76 -1.10
N MET A 46 7.64 -9.48 -0.01
CA MET A 46 7.07 -8.93 1.23
C MET A 46 7.98 -9.22 2.42
N SER A 47 8.09 -8.27 3.35
CA SER A 47 8.86 -8.37 4.59
C SER A 47 8.02 -7.70 5.68
N ASN A 48 7.57 -8.47 6.67
CA ASN A 48 6.63 -8.00 7.69
C ASN A 48 7.18 -8.31 9.10
N ASP A 49 7.15 -7.32 10.00
CA ASP A 49 7.68 -7.42 11.37
C ASP A 49 6.55 -7.72 12.37
N PHE A 50 6.01 -8.94 12.29
CA PHE A 50 4.90 -9.42 13.11
C PHE A 50 5.37 -10.11 14.41
N LYS A 51 4.63 -9.88 15.50
CA LYS A 51 4.94 -10.29 16.87
C LYS A 51 3.66 -10.76 17.57
N GLY A 52 3.69 -11.95 18.19
CA GLY A 52 2.53 -12.56 18.86
C GLY A 52 2.72 -14.09 18.99
N ASP A 53 1.64 -14.82 19.32
CA ASP A 53 1.63 -16.28 19.14
C ASP A 53 1.38 -16.60 17.66
N VAL A 54 2.33 -17.29 17.04
CA VAL A 54 2.35 -17.62 15.61
C VAL A 54 1.82 -19.03 15.30
N LYS A 55 1.40 -19.81 16.31
CA LYS A 55 0.97 -21.21 16.12
C LYS A 55 -0.27 -21.40 15.26
N ASP A 56 -1.17 -20.42 15.26
CA ASP A 56 -2.43 -20.44 14.52
C ASP A 56 -2.57 -19.17 13.67
N PHE A 57 -1.47 -18.78 13.03
CA PHE A 57 -1.34 -17.56 12.23
C PHE A 57 -1.14 -17.87 10.74
N ALA A 58 -1.81 -17.12 9.87
CA ALA A 58 -1.61 -17.18 8.43
C ALA A 58 -1.62 -15.77 7.80
N MET A 59 -0.79 -15.58 6.78
CA MET A 59 -0.80 -14.39 5.92
C MET A 59 -1.41 -14.78 4.57
N VAL A 60 -2.57 -14.20 4.24
CA VAL A 60 -3.31 -14.49 3.00
C VAL A 60 -3.06 -13.38 1.99
N VAL A 61 -2.38 -13.70 0.88
CA VAL A 61 -2.03 -12.74 -0.18
C VAL A 61 -2.75 -13.13 -1.48
N PRO A 62 -3.52 -12.24 -2.12
CA PRO A 62 -4.20 -12.57 -3.37
C PRO A 62 -3.19 -12.65 -4.54
N VAL A 63 -3.20 -13.75 -5.27
CA VAL A 63 -2.39 -13.95 -6.48
C VAL A 63 -3.28 -14.13 -7.72
N PRO A 64 -2.91 -13.56 -8.89
CA PRO A 64 -3.75 -13.60 -10.09
C PRO A 64 -3.75 -14.95 -10.82
N THR A 65 -2.87 -15.87 -10.42
CA THR A 65 -2.64 -17.19 -11.00
C THR A 65 -2.08 -18.13 -9.93
N VAL A 66 -2.41 -19.42 -9.99
CA VAL A 66 -1.76 -20.45 -9.15
C VAL A 66 -0.25 -20.41 -9.37
N LEU A 67 0.51 -20.26 -8.28
CA LEU A 67 1.97 -20.23 -8.30
C LEU A 67 2.54 -21.65 -8.37
N ARG A 68 3.75 -21.79 -8.94
CA ARG A 68 4.55 -23.01 -8.85
C ARG A 68 5.66 -22.82 -7.83
N GLU A 69 6.13 -23.90 -7.23
CA GLU A 69 7.27 -23.92 -6.29
C GLU A 69 8.45 -23.05 -6.76
N GLN A 70 8.89 -23.24 -8.00
CA GLN A 70 9.97 -22.49 -8.67
C GLN A 70 9.77 -20.95 -8.73
N ASP A 71 8.54 -20.47 -8.58
CA ASP A 71 8.17 -19.05 -8.63
C ASP A 71 8.17 -18.42 -7.22
N ILE A 72 8.18 -19.24 -6.17
CA ILE A 72 8.18 -18.86 -4.75
C ILE A 72 9.62 -18.94 -4.20
N ARG A 73 10.14 -17.87 -3.58
CA ARG A 73 11.53 -17.82 -3.09
C ARG A 73 11.66 -16.92 -1.87
N ILE A 74 12.44 -17.36 -0.88
CA ILE A 74 12.93 -16.50 0.21
C ILE A 74 14.05 -15.61 -0.34
N VAL A 75 14.11 -14.34 0.12
CA VAL A 75 15.04 -13.31 -0.34
C VAL A 75 15.71 -12.64 0.87
N ASP A 76 16.99 -12.30 0.77
CA ASP A 76 17.74 -11.62 1.83
C ASP A 76 17.13 -10.21 2.12
N ARG A 77 16.83 -9.93 3.40
CA ARG A 77 16.28 -8.65 3.87
C ARG A 77 17.13 -7.43 3.48
N ARG A 78 18.42 -7.61 3.19
CA ARG A 78 19.30 -6.55 2.62
C ARG A 78 18.71 -5.90 1.36
N VAL A 79 17.93 -6.63 0.55
CA VAL A 79 17.27 -6.07 -0.64
C VAL A 79 16.28 -4.95 -0.26
N PHE A 80 15.51 -5.14 0.82
CA PHE A 80 14.63 -4.10 1.36
C PHE A 80 15.45 -2.92 1.90
N GLN A 81 16.49 -3.18 2.69
CA GLN A 81 17.36 -2.14 3.26
C GLN A 81 18.00 -1.25 2.18
N MET A 82 18.45 -1.84 1.06
CA MET A 82 19.02 -1.09 -0.06
C MET A 82 17.97 -0.22 -0.77
N LEU A 83 16.75 -0.72 -0.96
CA LEU A 83 15.68 0.01 -1.64
C LEU A 83 15.06 1.10 -0.74
N ASP A 84 14.95 0.86 0.56
CA ASP A 84 14.60 1.84 1.58
C ASP A 84 15.60 3.01 1.56
N GLN A 85 16.90 2.74 1.73
CA GLN A 85 17.95 3.77 1.64
C GLN A 85 18.00 4.49 0.29
N TYR A 86 17.72 3.80 -0.82
CA TYR A 86 17.72 4.42 -2.14
C TYR A 86 16.54 5.40 -2.31
N SER A 87 15.34 4.97 -1.90
CA SER A 87 14.08 5.70 -2.03
C SER A 87 13.80 6.70 -0.90
N SER A 88 14.52 6.61 0.22
CA SER A 88 14.30 7.43 1.41
C SER A 88 14.28 8.92 1.09
N PRO A 89 13.30 9.71 1.57
CA PRO A 89 13.20 11.14 1.31
C PRO A 89 14.49 11.88 1.72
N ARG A 90 15.13 12.55 0.76
CA ARG A 90 16.31 13.38 1.00
C ARG A 90 15.87 14.83 1.12
N LEU A 91 16.00 15.41 2.30
CA LEU A 91 15.85 16.85 2.48
C LEU A 91 16.99 17.55 1.73
N VAL A 92 16.64 18.42 0.79
CA VAL A 92 17.58 19.31 0.10
C VAL A 92 17.01 20.71 0.16
N GLU A 93 17.68 21.58 0.91
CA GLU A 93 17.30 22.99 1.06
C GLU A 93 17.87 23.80 -0.11
N TYR A 94 17.03 24.02 -1.12
CA TYR A 94 17.33 24.94 -2.21
C TYR A 94 16.98 26.36 -1.75
N TYR A 95 17.99 27.13 -1.36
CA TYR A 95 17.87 28.56 -1.11
C TYR A 95 17.78 29.31 -2.45
N ASP A 96 16.56 29.47 -2.95
CA ASP A 96 16.28 30.30 -4.12
C ASP A 96 16.38 31.79 -3.74
N GLU A 97 16.94 32.62 -4.63
CA GLU A 97 16.93 34.08 -4.43
C GLU A 97 15.51 34.59 -4.70
N ASN A 98 14.94 35.37 -3.78
CA ASN A 98 13.54 35.76 -3.82
C ASN A 98 13.16 36.43 -5.18
N PRO A 99 12.41 35.73 -6.07
CA PRO A 99 12.15 36.24 -7.43
C PRO A 99 11.18 37.42 -7.43
N CYS A 100 10.59 37.74 -6.27
CA CYS A 100 9.70 38.85 -6.02
C CYS A 100 10.37 39.98 -5.22
N GLN A 101 11.71 40.07 -5.19
CA GLN A 101 12.44 41.14 -4.50
C GLN A 101 12.33 42.49 -5.25
N GLN A 102 11.14 43.09 -5.19
CA GLN A 102 10.80 44.35 -5.83
C GLN A 102 11.43 45.54 -5.09
N TRP A 103 12.08 46.42 -5.85
CA TRP A 103 12.50 47.73 -5.35
C TRP A 103 11.27 48.64 -5.23
N LEU A 104 10.97 49.09 -4.02
CA LEU A 104 9.74 49.80 -3.68
C LEU A 104 9.57 51.13 -4.42
N TYR A 105 8.42 51.27 -5.07
CA TYR A 105 7.66 52.52 -5.15
C TYR A 105 6.21 52.25 -4.73
N SER A 106 5.57 53.23 -4.09
CA SER A 106 4.17 53.19 -3.60
C SER A 106 3.16 52.92 -4.75
N ASP A 107 1.92 52.45 -4.53
CA ASP A 107 1.05 52.84 -3.41
C ASP A 107 -0.14 51.90 -3.07
N MET A 108 -0.67 52.10 -1.85
CA MET A 108 -1.98 51.80 -1.23
C MET A 108 -3.13 50.99 -1.91
N MET A 109 -3.58 49.93 -1.21
CA MET A 109 -4.99 49.46 -0.96
C MET A 109 -5.84 48.93 -2.17
N VAL A 110 -6.97 48.20 -2.05
CA VAL A 110 -7.93 47.80 -0.96
C VAL A 110 -8.37 46.31 -1.13
N MET A 111 -9.05 45.72 -0.13
CA MET A 111 -9.83 44.45 -0.14
C MET A 111 -11.03 44.47 -1.14
N ASP A 112 -11.84 43.42 -1.39
CA ASP A 112 -12.06 42.08 -0.79
C ASP A 112 -12.41 41.05 -1.93
N GLU A 113 -13.02 39.85 -1.83
CA GLU A 113 -13.78 39.08 -0.81
C GLU A 113 -13.66 37.55 -1.13
N VAL A 114 -14.13 36.63 -0.27
CA VAL A 114 -14.29 35.18 -0.58
C VAL A 114 -15.58 34.56 0.00
N ALA A 115 -16.11 33.52 -0.66
CA ALA A 115 -17.28 32.74 -0.21
C ALA A 115 -16.94 31.24 -0.04
N GLU A 116 -17.55 30.61 0.96
CA GLU A 116 -17.22 29.26 1.43
C GLU A 116 -17.92 28.12 0.67
N ALA A 117 -17.47 26.87 0.89
CA ALA A 117 -18.13 25.65 0.41
C ALA A 117 -18.22 24.60 1.54
N GLU A 118 -19.44 24.22 1.93
CA GLU A 118 -19.69 23.17 2.92
C GLU A 118 -19.50 21.76 2.33
N VAL A 119 -19.00 20.83 3.16
CA VAL A 119 -18.92 19.39 2.83
C VAL A 119 -19.83 18.61 3.78
N THR A 120 -20.86 17.96 3.24
CA THR A 120 -21.83 17.18 4.02
C THR A 120 -21.43 15.71 4.15
N ASN A 121 -21.80 15.10 5.29
CA ASN A 121 -21.35 13.77 5.70
C ASN A 121 -22.32 12.67 5.23
N ALA A 122 -21.86 11.76 4.37
CA ALA A 122 -22.66 10.66 3.81
C ALA A 122 -22.32 9.30 4.47
N LYS A 123 -23.31 8.66 5.09
CA LYS A 123 -23.17 7.31 5.67
C LYS A 123 -23.21 6.22 4.60
N VAL A 124 -22.26 5.30 4.63
CA VAL A 124 -22.26 4.09 3.79
C VAL A 124 -23.11 2.99 4.46
N PRO A 125 -24.13 2.41 3.79
CA PRO A 125 -24.85 1.25 4.29
C PRO A 125 -24.05 -0.04 4.04
N SER A 126 -23.91 -0.88 5.05
CA SER A 126 -23.26 -2.18 4.94
C SER A 126 -24.23 -3.28 4.48
N MET A 127 -23.84 -4.07 3.49
CA MET A 127 -24.47 -5.37 3.19
C MET A 127 -23.41 -6.46 3.15
N ARG A 128 -23.35 -7.28 4.21
CA ARG A 128 -22.68 -8.59 4.15
C ARG A 128 -23.65 -9.60 3.55
N ARG A 129 -23.19 -10.37 2.57
CA ARG A 129 -23.68 -11.74 2.35
C ARG A 129 -22.56 -12.68 2.74
N GLU A 130 -22.83 -13.55 3.69
CA GLU A 130 -22.03 -14.75 3.87
C GLU A 130 -22.37 -15.69 2.70
N MET A 131 -21.33 -16.20 2.04
CA MET A 131 -21.43 -17.36 1.16
C MET A 131 -20.61 -18.47 1.82
N ASP A 132 -21.07 -19.70 1.72
CA ASP A 132 -20.39 -20.85 2.29
C ASP A 132 -19.24 -21.26 1.35
N TYR A 133 -18.03 -20.78 1.66
CA TYR A 133 -16.86 -20.92 0.79
C TYR A 133 -16.17 -22.28 1.01
N GLY A 134 -16.57 -23.28 0.22
CA GLY A 134 -15.80 -24.50 0.04
C GLY A 134 -14.44 -24.20 -0.60
N VAL A 135 -13.38 -24.12 0.21
CA VAL A 135 -12.01 -23.88 -0.26
C VAL A 135 -11.43 -25.18 -0.84
N THR A 136 -10.97 -25.11 -2.09
CA THR A 136 -10.17 -26.18 -2.73
C THR A 136 -8.71 -25.73 -2.78
N ILE A 137 -7.80 -26.59 -2.35
CA ILE A 137 -6.35 -26.32 -2.36
C ILE A 137 -5.80 -26.84 -3.70
N GLU A 138 -5.45 -25.92 -4.60
CA GLU A 138 -4.92 -26.23 -5.94
C GLU A 138 -3.46 -26.69 -5.92
N ALA A 139 -2.68 -26.23 -4.92
CA ALA A 139 -1.26 -26.56 -4.75
C ALA A 139 -0.84 -26.45 -3.28
N ARG A 140 0.27 -27.12 -2.91
CA ARG A 140 0.92 -26.98 -1.60
C ARG A 140 2.42 -27.13 -1.74
N TYR A 141 3.19 -26.28 -1.05
CA TYR A 141 4.66 -26.30 -1.06
C TYR A 141 5.21 -25.98 0.33
N GLU A 142 6.31 -26.63 0.72
CA GLU A 142 7.11 -26.28 1.90
C GLU A 142 8.36 -25.53 1.41
N VAL A 143 8.46 -24.23 1.70
CA VAL A 143 9.51 -23.36 1.15
C VAL A 143 10.31 -22.71 2.29
N GLY A 144 11.35 -23.42 2.73
CA GLY A 144 12.30 -22.95 3.75
C GLY A 144 11.70 -23.03 5.17
N GLU A 145 11.02 -21.96 5.59
CA GLU A 145 10.35 -21.85 6.90
C GLU A 145 8.83 -21.64 6.77
N TYR A 146 8.29 -21.72 5.54
CA TYR A 146 6.88 -21.41 5.23
C TYR A 146 6.16 -22.58 4.56
N ASP A 147 5.03 -22.98 5.13
CA ASP A 147 3.98 -23.73 4.43
C ASP A 147 3.19 -22.78 3.52
N VAL A 148 3.12 -23.10 2.21
CA VAL A 148 2.32 -22.37 1.21
C VAL A 148 1.15 -23.26 0.76
N LEU A 149 -0.04 -22.66 0.71
CA LEU A 149 -1.35 -23.28 0.47
C LEU A 149 -2.15 -22.54 -0.63
#